data_AF-A0A382BKH4-F1
#
_entry.id   AF-A0A382BKH4-F1
#
_cell.length_a   1.000
_cell.length_b   1.000
_cell.length_c   1.000
_cell.angle_alpha   90.00
_cell.angle_beta   90.00
_cell.angle_gamma   90.00
#
_symmetry.space_group_name_H-M   'P 1'
#
loop_
_entity.id
_entity.type
_entity.pdbx_description
1 polymer ?
#
loop_
_entity_poly.entity_id
_entity_poly.type
_entity_poly.pdbx_seq_one_letter_code
_entity_poly.pdbx_strand_id
1 'polypeptide(L)' 'VKSGTRYEERKLAYVDMNSVESGLRFKTRSGLIVETTGVSLHIDTTQVNVHEVVIVEGEGEGGKYLHNLDVAEQV' A
#
# COMPACT_ATOMS: atom_id res chain seq x y z
N VAL A 1 7.59 -34.41 13.72
CA VAL A 1 6.41 -33.74 13.13
C VAL A 1 6.84 -32.36 12.67
N LYS A 2 7.13 -32.16 11.38
CA LYS A 2 7.39 -30.83 10.82
C LYS A 2 6.04 -30.28 10.35
N SER A 3 5.42 -29.47 11.20
CA SER A 3 4.22 -28.70 10.83
C SER A 3 4.66 -27.56 9.92
N GLY A 4 4.73 -27.85 8.62
CA GLY A 4 4.78 -26.81 7.60
C GLY A 4 3.44 -26.11 7.55
N THR A 5 3.33 -24.94 8.17
CA THR A 5 2.26 -24.00 7.85
C THR A 5 2.56 -23.45 6.45
N ARG A 6 1.91 -24.06 5.46
CA ARG A 6 1.72 -23.48 4.14
C ARG A 6 1.11 -22.10 4.36
N TYR A 7 1.85 -21.04 4.05
CA TYR A 7 1.32 -19.69 4.05
C TYR A 7 0.22 -19.66 2.98
N GLU A 8 -1.04 -19.77 3.41
CA GLU A 8 -2.14 -19.22 2.64
C GLU A 8 -1.77 -17.76 2.37
N GLU A 9 -1.68 -17.36 1.10
CA GLU A 9 -1.54 -15.97 0.69
C GLU A 9 -2.71 -15.19 1.27
N ARG A 10 -2.54 -14.67 2.48
CA ARG A 10 -3.43 -13.67 3.03
C ARG A 10 -3.21 -12.45 2.17
N LYS A 11 -4.11 -12.24 1.20
CA LYS A 11 -4.28 -10.96 0.53
C LYS A 11 -4.38 -9.91 1.63
N LEU A 12 -3.35 -9.07 1.75
CA LEU A 12 -3.34 -7.99 2.73
C LEU A 12 -4.50 -7.05 2.40
N ALA A 13 -5.23 -6.63 3.43
CA ALA A 13 -6.31 -5.66 3.33
C ALA A 13 -5.81 -4.36 3.97
N TYR A 14 -5.09 -3.56 3.19
CA TYR A 14 -4.52 -2.29 3.63
C TYR A 14 -5.61 -1.30 4.04
N VAL A 15 -6.81 -1.41 3.44
CA VAL A 15 -7.99 -0.64 3.84
C VAL A 15 -8.31 -0.77 5.34
N ASP A 16 -8.01 -1.92 5.96
CA ASP A 16 -8.27 -2.20 7.37
C ASP A 16 -7.04 -1.91 8.27
N MET A 17 -5.90 -1.54 7.69
CA MET A 17 -4.66 -1.30 8.43
C MET A 17 -4.54 0.16 8.86
N ASN A 18 -4.46 0.39 10.18
CA ASN A 18 -4.30 1.76 10.72
C ASN A 18 -2.92 2.38 10.46
N SER A 19 -1.96 1.56 10.03
CA SER A 19 -0.60 1.99 9.74
C SER A 19 0.01 1.11 8.65
N VAL A 20 0.94 1.68 7.89
CA VAL A 20 1.79 0.96 6.94
C VAL A 20 3.26 1.25 7.25
N GLU A 21 4.13 0.29 6.97
CA GLU A 21 5.57 0.52 7.00
C GLU A 21 5.98 1.43 5.83
N SER A 22 7.01 2.25 6.01
CA SER A 22 7.64 2.99 4.91
C SER A 22 8.51 2.07 4.06
N GLY A 23 8.65 2.36 2.77
CA GLY A 23 9.56 1.62 1.88
C GLY A 23 8.92 0.44 1.14
N LEU A 24 7.63 0.18 1.33
CA LEU A 24 6.90 -0.83 0.56
C LEU A 24 6.57 -0.27 -0.82
N ARG A 25 6.86 -1.04 -1.87
CA ARG A 25 6.66 -0.61 -3.25
C ARG A 25 5.42 -1.21 -3.88
N PHE A 26 4.76 -0.40 -4.68
CA PHE A 26 3.54 -0.77 -5.36
C PHE A 26 3.52 -0.23 -6.79
N LYS A 27 2.94 -1.02 -7.68
CA LYS A 27 2.51 -0.58 -9.01
C LYS A 27 1.03 -0.25 -8.98
N THR A 28 0.68 1.00 -9.27
CA THR A 28 -0.71 1.43 -9.34
C THR A 28 -1.39 0.95 -10.62
N ARG A 29 -2.73 1.02 -10.69
CA ARG A 29 -3.49 0.69 -11.91
C ARG A 29 -3.14 1.56 -13.13
N SER A 30 -2.66 2.78 -12.90
CA SER A 30 -2.18 3.67 -13.97
C SER A 30 -0.73 3.36 -14.39
N GLY A 31 -0.06 2.41 -13.73
CA GLY A 31 1.29 1.98 -14.04
C GLY A 31 2.40 2.76 -13.32
N LEU A 32 2.07 3.63 -12.37
CA LEU A 32 3.07 4.35 -11.58
C LEU A 32 3.72 3.41 -10.56
N ILE A 33 5.03 3.55 -10.35
CA ILE A 33 5.74 2.89 -9.24
C ILE A 33 5.80 3.89 -8.08
N VAL A 34 5.27 3.46 -6.93
CA VAL A 34 5.18 4.30 -5.73
C VAL A 34 5.70 3.56 -4.51
N GLU A 35 6.16 4.31 -3.52
CA GLU A 35 6.70 3.79 -2.26
C GLU A 35 5.93 4.39 -1.08
N THR A 36 5.57 3.57 -0.09
CA THR A 36 4.88 4.03 1.12
C THR A 36 5.79 4.92 1.97
N THR A 37 5.24 5.99 2.55
CA THR A 37 6.02 6.91 3.40
C THR A 37 5.89 6.58 4.90
N GLY A 38 4.99 5.66 5.26
CA GLY A 38 4.64 5.34 6.65
C GLY A 38 3.48 6.19 7.21
N VAL A 39 3.04 7.22 6.49
CA VAL A 39 1.89 8.04 6.88
C VAL A 39 0.59 7.35 6.45
N SER A 40 -0.39 7.30 7.35
CA SER A 40 -1.73 6.74 7.09
C SER A 40 -2.81 7.72 7.56
N LEU A 41 -3.94 7.73 6.86
CA LEU A 41 -5.11 8.53 7.20
C LEU A 41 -6.35 7.65 7.24
N HIS A 42 -7.07 7.70 8.34
CA HIS A 42 -8.40 7.13 8.44
C HIS A 42 -9.43 8.09 7.83
N ILE A 43 -10.31 7.58 6.96
CA ILE A 43 -11.38 8.33 6.32
C ILE A 43 -12.72 7.96 6.98
N ASP A 44 -13.20 8.82 7.87
CA ASP A 44 -14.38 8.56 8.71
C ASP A 44 -15.65 8.28 7.89
N THR A 45 -15.86 8.95 6.76
CA THR A 45 -17.10 8.82 5.97
C THR A 45 -17.25 7.44 5.31
N THR A 46 -16.13 6.80 5.00
CA THR A 46 -16.08 5.48 4.35
C THR A 46 -15.54 4.39 5.26
N GLN A 47 -15.08 4.74 6.47
CA GLN A 47 -14.50 3.82 7.46
C GLN A 47 -13.32 3.01 6.90
N VAL A 48 -12.44 3.66 6.14
CA VAL A 48 -11.27 3.03 5.50
C VAL A 48 -9.98 3.76 5.80
N ASN A 49 -8.86 3.05 5.76
CA ASN A 49 -7.54 3.64 5.80
C ASN A 49 -6.98 3.84 4.38
N VAL A 50 -6.33 4.98 4.16
CA VAL A 50 -5.51 5.26 2.98
C VAL A 50 -4.09 5.59 3.43
N HIS A 51 -3.12 5.27 2.58
CA HIS A 51 -1.71 5.39 2.92
C HIS A 51 -1.02 6.37 1.98
N GLU A 52 -0.17 7.24 2.54
CA GLU A 52 0.61 8.15 1.72
C GLU A 52 1.70 7.38 0.99
N VAL A 53 1.83 7.68 -0.30
CA VAL A 53 2.86 7.15 -1.18
C VAL A 53 3.60 8.29 -1.88
N VAL A 54 4.83 8.03 -2.29
CA VAL A 54 5.64 8.90 -3.15
C VAL A 54 5.91 8.19 -4.47
N ILE A 55 5.78 8.89 -5.60
CA ILE A 55 6.17 8.36 -6.91
C ILE A 55 7.69 8.27 -6.96
N VAL A 56 8.21 7.07 -7.24
CA VAL A 56 9.67 6.80 -7.23
C VAL A 56 10.25 6.58 -8.63
N GLU A 57 9.42 6.45 -9.65
CA GLU A 57 9.87 6.29 -11.04
C GLU A 57 8.91 6.99 -12.03
N GLY A 58 9.48 7.67 -13.02
CA GLY A 58 8.74 8.21 -14.16
C GLY A 58 8.22 9.63 -13.98
N GLU A 59 7.20 9.99 -14.76
CA GLU A 59 6.62 11.34 -14.70
C GLU A 59 5.94 11.58 -13.34
N GLY A 60 6.29 12.70 -12.69
CA GLY A 60 5.78 13.04 -11.37
C GLY A 60 6.58 12.47 -10.19
N GLU A 61 7.78 11.92 -10.43
CA GLU A 61 8.71 11.48 -9.37
C GLU A 61 8.86 12.53 -8.26
N GLY A 62 8.82 12.07 -7.01
CA GLY A 62 8.81 12.90 -5.80
C GLY A 62 7.41 13.42 -5.40
N GLY A 63 6.41 13.30 -6.28
CA GLY A 63 5.02 13.65 -5.98
C GLY A 63 4.42 12.71 -4.93
N LYS A 64 3.71 13.28 -3.95
CA LYS A 64 3.07 12.55 -2.85
C LYS A 64 1.56 12.64 -2.90
N TYR A 65 0.88 11.55 -2.54
CA TYR A 65 -0.58 11.52 -2.44
C TYR A 65 -1.05 10.34 -1.57
N LEU A 66 -2.31 10.40 -1.12
CA LEU A 66 -2.95 9.30 -0.40
C LEU A 66 -3.51 8.27 -1.38
N HIS A 67 -3.20 7.00 -1.15
CA HIS A 67 -3.61 5.91 -2.01
C HIS A 67 -4.22 4.75 -1.21
N ASN A 68 -5.24 4.12 -1.78
CA ASN A 68 -5.71 2.83 -1.31
C ASN A 68 -4.80 1.75 -1.91
N LEU A 69 -4.04 1.04 -1.09
CA LEU A 69 -3.06 0.05 -1.57
C LEU A 69 -3.73 -1.26 -2.04
N ASP A 70 -4.98 -1.53 -1.67
CA ASP A 70 -5.71 -2.74 -2.11
C ASP A 70 -6.04 -2.74 -3.61
N VAL A 71 -5.94 -1.57 -4.24
CA VAL A 71 -6.13 -1.43 -5.69
C VAL A 71 -4.82 -1.47 -6.47
N ALA A 72 -3.68 -1.57 -5.79
CA ALA A 72 -2.34 -1.64 -6.36
C ALA A 72 -1.73 -3.03 -6.20
N GLU A 73 -0.70 -3.32 -6.99
CA GLU A 73 0.07 -4.57 -6.93
C GLU A 73 1.37 -4.30 -6.17
N GLN A 74 1.65 -5.05 -5.11
CA GLN A 74 2.92 -4.94 -4.40
C GLN A 74 4.05 -5.53 -5.26
N VAL A 75 5.18 -4.81 -5.38
CA VAL A 75 6.33 -5.16 -6.25
C VAL A 75 7.65 -5.17 -5.50
#